data_AF-A0A191TE91-F1
#
_entry.id   AF-A0A191TE91-F1
#
_cell.length_a   1.000
_cell.length_b   1.000
_cell.length_c   1.000
_cell.angle_alpha   90.00
_cell.angle_beta   90.00
_cell.angle_gamma   90.00
#
_symmetry.space_group_name_H-M   'P 1'
#
loop_
_entity.id
_entity.type
_entity.pdbx_description
1 polymer ?
#
loop_
_entity_poly.entity_id
_entity_poly.type
_entity_poly.pdbx_seq_one_letter_code
_entity_poly.pdbx_strand_id
1 'polypeptide(L)'
;MLFFFCLGVLFMMVFVLVVVFHMFLWNLDLNVFSGERSWVSSFECGFLSQRLVENPFSYTYFILLVFFVVFDLEVSLLLNMPYQGVLYKNLLCYLFFFALVGFGFLVEIRRGYVSWIY
;
A
#
# COMPACT_ATOMS: atom_id res chain seq x y z
N MET A 1 -1.44 -12.66 39.95
CA MET A 1 -2.86 -12.92 39.62
C MET A 1 -3.67 -11.62 39.53
N LEU A 2 -3.70 -10.78 40.58
CA LEU A 2 -4.38 -9.47 40.58
C LEU A 2 -3.93 -8.51 39.47
N PHE A 3 -2.64 -8.45 39.16
CA PHE A 3 -2.11 -7.59 38.10
C PHE A 3 -2.69 -7.93 36.71
N PHE A 4 -2.70 -9.23 36.35
CA PHE A 4 -3.29 -9.70 35.10
C PHE A 4 -4.80 -9.46 35.05
N PHE A 5 -5.49 -9.55 36.18
CA PHE A 5 -6.91 -9.23 36.28
C PHE A 5 -7.18 -7.74 36.03
N CYS A 6 -6.42 -6.83 36.66
CA CYS A 6 -6.54 -5.39 36.41
C CYS A 6 -6.27 -5.00 34.96
N LEU A 7 -5.27 -5.63 34.34
CA LEU A 7 -4.92 -5.37 32.94
C LEU A 7 -6.04 -5.83 31.98
N GLY A 8 -6.69 -6.96 32.28
CA GLY A 8 -7.86 -7.44 31.55
C GLY A 8 -9.07 -6.50 31.68
N VAL A 9 -9.32 -5.97 32.89
CA VAL A 9 -10.43 -5.01 33.12
C VAL A 9 -10.19 -3.69 32.36
N LEU A 10 -8.95 -3.18 32.36
CA LEU A 10 -8.61 -1.97 31.59
C LEU A 10 -8.80 -2.17 30.09
N PHE A 11 -8.37 -3.32 29.54
CA PHE A 11 -8.56 -3.63 28.13
C PHE A 11 -10.04 -3.68 27.75
N MET A 12 -10.87 -4.33 28.59
CA MET A 12 -12.32 -4.38 28.38
C MET A 12 -12.96 -3.00 28.43
N MET A 13 -12.56 -2.13 29.36
CA MET A 13 -13.07 -0.77 29.47
C MET A 13 -12.76 0.05 28.21
N VAL A 14 -11.51 -0.02 27.73
CA VAL A 14 -11.10 0.67 26.50
C VAL A 14 -11.87 0.13 25.30
N PHE A 15 -12.03 -1.19 25.18
CA PHE A 15 -12.77 -1.80 24.08
C PHE A 15 -14.23 -1.34 24.04
N VAL A 16 -14.91 -1.30 25.19
CA VAL A 16 -16.30 -0.81 25.30
C VAL A 16 -16.39 0.66 24.88
N LEU A 17 -15.45 1.51 25.30
CA LEU A 17 -15.43 2.92 24.91
C LEU A 17 -15.30 3.09 23.39
N VAL A 18 -14.42 2.32 22.74
CA VAL A 18 -14.24 2.36 21.28
C VAL A 18 -15.51 1.91 20.56
N VAL A 19 -16.16 0.84 21.03
CA VAL A 19 -17.43 0.36 20.45
C VAL A 19 -18.53 1.41 20.58
N VAL A 20 -18.69 2.02 21.76
CA VAL A 20 -19.71 3.06 21.98
C VAL A 20 -19.45 4.28 21.10
N PHE A 21 -18.19 4.73 21.01
CA PHE A 21 -17.79 5.83 20.14
C PHE A 21 -18.13 5.55 18.67
N HIS A 22 -17.79 4.36 18.18
CA HIS A 22 -18.05 3.98 16.79
C HIS A 22 -19.55 3.81 16.50
N MET A 23 -20.32 3.26 17.44
CA MET A 23 -21.77 3.11 17.27
C MET A 23 -22.49 4.45 17.27
N PHE A 24 -22.09 5.38 18.14
CA PHE A 24 -22.75 6.68 18.28
C PHE A 24 -22.35 7.65 17.16
N LEU A 25 -21.06 7.85 16.92
CA LEU A 25 -20.61 8.91 16.01
C LEU A 25 -20.69 8.53 14.53
N TRP A 26 -20.55 7.25 14.20
CA TRP A 26 -20.61 6.82 12.80
C TRP A 26 -22.05 6.67 12.29
N ASN A 27 -23.02 6.40 13.17
CA ASN A 27 -24.45 6.28 12.79
C ASN A 27 -25.26 7.56 13.07
N LEU A 28 -24.65 8.60 13.63
CA LEU A 28 -25.27 9.92 13.74
C LEU A 28 -25.21 10.60 12.37
N ASP A 29 -26.06 10.14 11.44
CA ASP A 29 -26.47 10.91 10.28
C ASP A 29 -27.30 12.10 10.76
N LEU A 30 -26.63 13.07 11.39
CA LEU A 30 -27.20 14.37 11.71
C LEU A 30 -27.42 15.12 10.40
N ASN A 31 -28.55 14.83 9.76
CA ASN A 31 -29.15 15.53 8.62
C ASN A 31 -29.41 17.04 8.89
N VAL A 32 -28.92 17.56 10.02
CA VAL A 32 -29.21 18.86 10.63
C VAL A 32 -28.47 20.01 9.94
N PHE A 33 -27.36 19.74 9.25
CA PHE A 33 -26.62 20.75 8.47
C PHE A 33 -26.75 20.47 6.97
N SER A 34 -27.86 20.89 6.38
CA SER A 34 -28.07 20.81 4.92
C SER A 34 -27.11 21.71 4.12
N GLY A 35 -26.60 22.79 4.72
CA GLY A 35 -25.68 23.74 4.08
C GLY A 35 -24.18 23.45 4.25
N GLU A 36 -23.75 22.82 5.35
CA GLU A 36 -22.34 22.45 5.58
C GLU A 36 -21.91 21.23 4.75
N ARG A 37 -22.88 20.45 4.25
CA ARG A 37 -22.61 19.24 3.46
C ARG A 37 -21.95 19.52 2.12
N SER A 38 -22.07 20.73 1.54
CA SER A 38 -21.34 21.10 0.32
C SER A 38 -19.84 21.31 0.57
N TRP A 39 -19.45 21.67 1.80
CA TRP A 39 -18.05 21.80 2.22
C TRP A 39 -17.45 20.45 2.63
N VAL A 40 -18.29 19.52 3.08
CA VAL A 40 -17.89 18.15 3.48
C VAL A 40 -17.97 17.16 2.31
N SER A 41 -18.68 17.50 1.23
CA SER A 41 -18.77 16.67 0.02
C SER A 41 -17.53 16.79 -0.87
N SER A 42 -17.22 15.74 -1.63
CA SER A 42 -16.18 15.77 -2.66
C SER A 42 -16.40 16.91 -3.65
N PHE A 43 -15.31 17.60 -4.02
CA PHE A 43 -15.38 18.73 -4.95
C PHE A 43 -15.69 18.24 -6.37
N GLU A 44 -16.90 18.50 -6.85
CA GLU A 44 -17.36 18.19 -8.21
C GLU A 44 -17.48 19.44 -9.10
N CYS A 45 -16.57 20.40 -8.94
CA CYS A 45 -16.55 21.63 -9.73
C CYS A 45 -17.90 22.41 -9.74
N GLY A 46 -18.68 22.32 -8.65
CA GLY A 46 -19.97 23.01 -8.50
C GLY A 46 -21.19 22.26 -9.02
N PHE A 47 -21.04 21.02 -9.51
CA PHE A 47 -22.16 20.16 -9.91
C PHE A 47 -22.68 19.32 -8.74
N LEU A 48 -23.93 18.84 -8.86
CA LEU A 48 -24.50 17.87 -7.92
C LEU A 48 -23.85 16.51 -8.17
N SER A 49 -23.39 15.85 -7.10
CA SER A 49 -22.81 14.51 -7.19
C SER A 49 -23.85 13.50 -7.67
N GLN A 50 -23.71 13.06 -8.92
CA GLN A 50 -24.68 12.16 -9.57
C GLN A 50 -24.27 10.69 -9.54
N ARG A 51 -23.14 10.31 -8.92
CA ARG A 51 -22.74 8.90 -8.85
C ARG A 51 -21.72 8.63 -7.74
N LEU A 52 -21.67 7.38 -7.32
CA LEU A 52 -20.55 6.84 -6.56
C LEU A 52 -19.26 7.03 -7.37
N VAL A 53 -18.25 7.63 -6.75
CA VAL A 53 -16.90 7.72 -7.30
C VAL A 53 -16.27 6.35 -7.18
N GLU A 54 -16.70 5.41 -8.02
CA GLU A 54 -15.96 4.17 -8.22
C GLU A 54 -14.77 4.51 -9.10
N ASN A 55 -13.59 4.50 -8.50
CA ASN A 55 -12.35 4.67 -9.24
C ASN A 55 -11.97 3.29 -9.81
N PRO A 56 -12.18 3.01 -11.10
CA PRO A 56 -11.83 1.72 -11.66
C PRO A 56 -10.31 1.55 -11.52
N PHE A 57 -9.90 0.63 -10.66
CA PHE A 57 -8.50 0.32 -10.47
C PHE A 57 -7.93 -0.24 -11.77
N SER A 58 -6.94 0.44 -12.34
CA SER A 58 -6.32 -0.03 -13.57
C SER A 58 -5.31 -1.15 -13.29
N TYR A 59 -5.44 -2.24 -14.03
CA TYR A 59 -4.57 -3.42 -13.96
C TYR A 59 -3.10 -3.11 -14.24
N THR A 60 -2.79 -2.03 -14.95
CA THR A 60 -1.42 -1.62 -15.24
C THR A 60 -0.66 -1.22 -13.98
N TYR A 61 -1.30 -0.48 -13.06
CA TYR A 61 -0.72 -0.09 -11.78
C TYR A 61 -0.45 -1.30 -10.88
N PHE A 62 -1.35 -2.27 -10.90
CA PHE A 62 -1.19 -3.50 -10.13
C PHE A 62 0.05 -4.27 -10.55
N ILE A 63 0.21 -4.46 -11.86
CA ILE A 63 1.33 -5.22 -12.43
C ILE A 63 2.65 -4.51 -12.16
N LEU A 64 2.69 -3.17 -12.27
CA LEU A 64 3.86 -2.37 -11.93
C LEU A 64 4.23 -2.52 -10.45
N LEU A 65 3.26 -2.52 -9.54
CA LEU A 65 3.52 -2.70 -8.11
C LEU A 65 4.12 -4.09 -7.81
N VAL A 66 3.60 -5.14 -8.45
CA VAL A 66 4.15 -6.50 -8.30
C VAL A 66 5.59 -6.57 -8.81
N PHE A 67 5.89 -6.01 -10.00
CA PHE A 67 7.26 -6.00 -10.52
C PHE A 67 8.20 -5.16 -9.67
N PHE A 68 7.74 -4.03 -9.13
CA PHE A 68 8.51 -3.21 -8.20
C PHE A 68 8.95 -4.00 -6.96
N VAL A 69 8.04 -4.78 -6.35
CA VAL A 69 8.37 -5.62 -5.19
C VAL A 69 9.39 -6.71 -5.53
N VAL A 70 9.27 -7.34 -6.70
CA VAL A 70 10.22 -8.36 -7.15
C VAL A 70 11.60 -7.75 -7.40
N PHE A 71 11.66 -6.60 -8.07
CA PHE A 71 12.91 -5.90 -8.34
C PHE A 71 13.60 -5.41 -7.06
N ASP A 72 12.84 -4.92 -6.08
CA ASP A 72 13.39 -4.49 -4.77
C ASP A 72 14.02 -5.67 -4.01
N LEU A 73 13.44 -6.87 -4.11
CA LEU A 73 14.01 -8.09 -3.55
C LEU A 73 15.31 -8.48 -4.26
N GLU A 74 15.35 -8.42 -5.59
CA GLU A 74 16.55 -8.73 -6.38
C GLU A 74 17.71 -7.76 -6.07
N VAL A 75 17.42 -6.47 -5.90
CA VAL A 75 18.42 -5.46 -5.50
C VAL A 75 18.91 -5.69 -4.07
N SER A 76 18.00 -6.04 -3.14
CA SER A 76 18.35 -6.39 -1.77
C SER A 76 19.33 -7.58 -1.69
N LEU A 77 19.19 -8.57 -2.58
CA LEU A 77 20.13 -9.68 -2.69
C LEU A 77 21.50 -9.25 -3.20
N LEU A 78 21.56 -8.31 -4.14
CA LEU A 78 22.81 -7.73 -4.65
C LEU A 78 23.57 -6.90 -3.60
N LEU A 79 22.85 -6.29 -2.64
CA LEU A 79 23.45 -5.42 -1.62
C LEU A 79 24.40 -6.16 -0.66
N ASN A 80 24.32 -7.49 -0.60
CA ASN A 80 25.25 -8.33 0.16
C ASN A 80 26.63 -8.50 -0.51
N MET A 81 26.77 -8.17 -1.81
CA MET A 81 28.02 -8.30 -2.58
C MET A 81 29.22 -7.56 -1.95
N PRO A 82 29.16 -6.27 -1.58
CA PRO A 82 30.29 -5.55 -0.99
C PRO A 82 30.77 -6.14 0.34
N TYR A 83 29.88 -6.75 1.13
CA TYR A 83 30.21 -7.33 2.43
C TYR A 83 31.01 -8.63 2.32
N GLN A 84 30.92 -9.37 1.20
CA GLN A 84 31.58 -10.67 1.04
C GLN A 84 33.04 -10.58 0.59
N GLY A 85 33.56 -9.38 0.28
CA GLY A 85 34.91 -9.19 -0.23
C GLY A 85 35.09 -9.73 -1.65
N VAL A 86 35.91 -9.04 -2.45
CA VAL A 86 36.09 -9.31 -3.90
C VAL A 86 36.85 -10.63 -4.20
N LEU A 87 37.01 -11.53 -3.22
CA LEU A 87 37.79 -12.77 -3.35
C LEU A 87 37.01 -13.90 -4.06
N TYR A 88 36.84 -13.68 -5.37
CA TYR A 88 36.99 -14.58 -6.53
C TYR A 88 36.33 -15.97 -6.61
N LYS A 89 35.55 -16.44 -5.64
CA LYS A 89 34.75 -17.68 -5.82
C LYS A 89 33.32 -17.43 -6.29
N ASN A 90 32.65 -16.42 -5.74
CA ASN A 90 31.22 -16.18 -6.00
C ASN A 90 30.96 -15.05 -7.01
N LEU A 91 31.99 -14.36 -7.49
CA LEU A 91 31.87 -13.21 -8.40
C LEU A 91 31.17 -13.57 -9.72
N LEU A 92 31.46 -14.75 -10.27
CA LEU A 92 30.78 -15.26 -11.47
C LEU A 92 29.27 -15.45 -11.23
N CYS A 93 28.87 -15.96 -10.07
CA CYS A 93 27.46 -16.11 -9.72
C CYS A 93 26.77 -14.74 -9.60
N TYR A 94 27.41 -13.75 -8.97
CA TYR A 94 26.88 -12.40 -8.87
C TYR A 94 26.76 -11.70 -10.23
N LEU A 95 27.75 -11.86 -11.12
CA LEU A 95 27.69 -11.33 -12.48
C LEU A 95 26.59 -12.00 -13.32
N PHE A 96 26.43 -13.32 -13.19
CA PHE A 96 25.35 -14.05 -13.84
C PHE A 96 23.98 -13.58 -13.33
N PHE A 97 23.84 -13.40 -12.02
CA PHE A 97 22.62 -12.88 -11.42
C PHE A 97 22.31 -11.45 -11.89
N PHE A 98 23.32 -10.57 -11.93
CA PHE A 98 23.17 -9.21 -12.45
C PHE A 98 22.73 -9.19 -13.92
N ALA A 99 23.30 -10.07 -14.76
CA ALA A 99 22.88 -10.22 -16.15
C ALA A 99 21.43 -10.71 -16.27
N LEU A 100 20.99 -11.61 -15.39
CA LEU A 100 19.62 -12.11 -15.34
C LEU A 100 18.63 -11.01 -14.97
N VAL A 101 18.93 -10.20 -13.95
CA VAL A 101 18.12 -9.02 -13.56
C VAL A 101 18.03 -8.03 -14.73
N GLY A 102 19.15 -7.72 -15.37
CA GLY A 102 19.18 -6.84 -16.54
C GLY A 102 18.36 -7.38 -17.73
N PHE A 103 18.39 -8.69 -17.97
CA PHE A 103 17.56 -9.32 -19.00
C PHE A 103 16.07 -9.26 -18.66
N GLY A 104 15.71 -9.52 -17.40
CA GLY A 104 14.33 -9.42 -16.92
C GLY A 104 13.75 -8.02 -17.14
N PHE A 105 14.51 -6.98 -16.77
CA PHE A 105 14.14 -5.59 -16.98
C PHE A 105 13.96 -5.23 -18.48
N LEU A 106 14.84 -5.72 -19.36
CA LEU A 106 14.70 -5.51 -20.80
C LEU A 106 13.42 -6.17 -21.36
N VAL A 107 13.06 -7.36 -20.86
CA VAL A 107 11.81 -8.03 -21.23
C VAL A 107 10.60 -7.23 -20.76
N GLU A 108 10.65 -6.65 -19.56
CA GLU A 108 9.60 -5.81 -19.00
C GLU A 108 9.35 -4.57 -19.87
N ILE A 109 10.40 -3.84 -20.24
CA ILE A 109 10.33 -2.69 -21.15
C ILE A 109 9.72 -3.09 -22.49
N ARG A 110 10.19 -4.20 -23.08
CA ARG A 110 9.71 -4.68 -24.38
C ARG A 110 8.24 -5.10 -24.36
N ARG A 111 7.74 -5.59 -23.24
CA ARG A 111 6.31 -5.94 -23.08
C ARG A 111 5.41 -4.74 -22.81
N GLY A 112 5.99 -3.55 -22.58
CA GLY A 112 5.22 -2.32 -22.39
C GLY A 112 4.51 -2.24 -21.05
N TYR A 113 4.85 -3.09 -20.06
CA TYR A 113 4.29 -3.00 -18.71
C TYR A 113 4.66 -1.70 -17.99
N VAL A 114 5.76 -1.07 -18.41
CA VAL A 114 6.22 0.25 -17.94
C VAL A 114 5.56 1.39 -18.72
N SER A 115 4.91 1.13 -19.85
CA SER A 115 4.31 2.21 -20.65
C SER A 115 3.01 2.69 -20.01
N TRP A 116 2.97 3.98 -19.68
CA TRP A 116 1.78 4.67 -19.23
C TRP A 116 1.05 5.17 -20.46
N ILE A 117 0.22 4.31 -21.05
CA ILE A 117 -0.73 4.73 -22.08
C ILE A 117 -1.93 5.30 -21.34
N TYR A 118 -2.11 6.63 -21.47
CA TYR A 118 -3.34 7.32 -21.09
C TYR A 118 -4.48 6.92 -22.03
#